data_AF-A0A0F2PCT4-F1
#
_entry.id   AF-A0A0F2PCT4-F1
#
_cell.length_a   1.000
_cell.length_b   1.000
_cell.length_c   1.000
_cell.angle_alpha   90.00
_cell.angle_beta   90.00
_cell.angle_gamma   90.00
#
_symmetry.space_group_name_H-M   'P 1'
#
loop_
_entity.id
_entity.type
_entity.pdbx_description
1 polymer ?
#
loop_
_entity_poly.entity_id
_entity_poly.type
_entity_poly.pdbx_seq_one_letter_code
_entity_poly.pdbx_strand_id
1 'polypeptide(L)'
;MTHSIQSLSRRLASENCYTAGAGHTAEVYAYAIKVLVLNATALAGIILFSWLLGSLHTSVLIWAAAFSLRLFAGGRHQSGPMTCWILTVGVFTMLGFLVNTFARATGEYVLLITALGLVLALFTVITSAPVTISSKQFTPSKRRQLKMAAVAVVVFWATIAFAPLHGIFDQPILPLGVTAGLVVQSLFILPYKFSQNS
;
A
#
# COMPACT_ATOMS: atom_id res chain seq x y z
N MET A 1 -15.91 -5.54 16.32
CA MET A 1 -14.44 -5.61 16.05
C MET A 1 -13.71 -4.34 16.49
N THR A 2 -14.19 -3.14 16.13
CA THR A 2 -13.65 -1.85 16.60
C THR A 2 -13.72 -1.65 18.11
N HIS A 3 -14.82 -2.10 18.74
CA HIS A 3 -15.02 -2.00 20.20
C HIS A 3 -14.01 -2.86 20.99
N SER A 4 -13.65 -4.04 20.50
CA SER A 4 -12.70 -4.97 21.13
C SER A 4 -11.26 -4.46 21.06
N ILE A 5 -10.88 -3.80 19.96
CA ILE A 5 -9.55 -3.20 19.81
C ILE A 5 -9.47 -1.93 20.67
N GLN A 6 -10.54 -1.13 20.74
CA GLN A 6 -10.60 0.03 21.63
C GLN A 6 -10.58 -0.36 23.11
N SER A 7 -11.32 -1.40 23.51
CA SER A 7 -11.33 -1.88 24.89
C SER A 7 -9.99 -2.48 25.30
N LEU A 8 -9.31 -3.21 24.40
CA LEU A 8 -7.96 -3.72 24.65
C LEU A 8 -6.94 -2.58 24.75
N SER A 9 -7.02 -1.58 23.87
CA SER A 9 -6.15 -0.39 23.95
C SER A 9 -6.38 0.44 25.21
N ARG A 10 -7.63 0.55 25.68
CA ARG A 10 -7.99 1.26 26.93
C ARG A 10 -7.56 0.47 28.17
N ARG A 11 -7.68 -0.85 28.16
CA ARG A 11 -7.23 -1.72 29.27
C ARG A 11 -5.71 -1.66 29.45
N LEU A 12 -4.97 -1.70 28.35
CA LEU A 12 -3.51 -1.53 28.36
C LEU A 12 -3.08 -0.11 28.77
N ALA A 13 -3.89 0.90 28.46
CA ALA A 13 -3.65 2.27 28.91
C ALA A 13 -3.99 2.48 30.40
N SER A 14 -4.98 1.77 30.95
CA SER A 14 -5.40 1.93 32.35
C SER A 14 -4.52 1.17 33.34
N GLU A 15 -3.84 0.09 32.92
CA GLU A 15 -2.96 -0.69 33.82
C GLU A 15 -1.61 0.00 34.12
N ASN A 16 -1.22 1.02 33.34
CA ASN A 16 0.08 1.71 33.49
C ASN A 16 -0.07 3.20 33.78
N CYS A 17 -0.93 3.55 34.75
CA CYS A 17 -0.80 4.83 35.45
C CYS A 17 0.43 4.79 36.37
N TYR A 18 1.65 4.84 35.81
CA TYR A 18 2.85 5.09 36.61
C TYR A 18 3.94 5.83 35.80
N THR A 19 4.14 7.08 36.21
CA THR A 19 5.24 8.02 35.91
C THR A 19 5.12 8.92 34.68
N ALA A 20 4.89 10.19 34.99
CA ALA A 20 4.95 11.36 34.12
C ALA A 20 6.30 11.43 33.37
N GLY A 21 6.23 11.60 32.05
CA GLY A 21 7.37 11.59 31.11
C GLY A 21 7.29 10.51 30.02
N ALA A 22 6.51 9.44 30.26
CA ALA A 22 6.38 8.27 29.38
C ALA A 22 5.04 8.16 28.62
N GLY A 23 4.13 9.13 28.76
CA GLY A 23 2.79 9.07 28.13
C GLY A 23 2.81 9.20 26.61
N HIS A 24 3.68 10.06 26.06
CA HIS A 24 3.74 10.29 24.62
C HIS A 24 4.30 9.09 23.86
N THR A 25 5.22 8.33 24.47
CA THR A 25 5.80 7.13 23.86
C THR A 25 4.81 5.97 23.91
N ALA A 26 4.12 5.75 25.04
CA ALA A 26 3.14 4.66 25.18
C ALA A 26 1.98 4.78 24.17
N GLU A 27 1.45 5.98 23.97
CA GLU A 27 0.40 6.24 22.96
C GLU A 27 0.91 6.01 21.54
N VAL A 28 2.15 6.40 21.22
CA VAL A 28 2.78 6.16 19.92
C VAL A 28 2.98 4.66 19.68
N TYR A 29 3.42 3.89 20.69
CA TYR A 29 3.55 2.44 20.60
C TYR A 29 2.19 1.76 20.44
N ALA A 30 1.19 2.14 21.23
CA ALA A 30 -0.17 1.60 21.11
C ALA A 30 -0.76 1.89 19.71
N TYR A 31 -0.52 3.08 19.16
CA TYR A 31 -0.90 3.42 17.80
C TYR A 31 -0.15 2.58 16.75
N ALA A 32 1.17 2.42 16.90
CA ALA A 32 1.98 1.62 15.99
C ALA A 32 1.51 0.15 15.97
N ILE A 33 1.26 -0.45 17.14
CA ILE A 33 0.72 -1.81 17.28
C ILE A 33 -0.66 -1.89 16.63
N LYS A 34 -1.55 -0.92 16.86
CA LYS A 34 -2.87 -0.88 16.23
C LYS A 34 -2.78 -0.86 14.71
N VAL A 35 -1.87 -0.06 14.14
CA VAL A 35 -1.64 -0.02 12.69
C VAL A 35 -1.07 -1.34 12.18
N LEU A 36 -0.14 -1.94 12.91
CA LEU A 36 0.45 -3.24 12.57
C LEU A 36 -0.62 -4.34 12.54
N VAL A 37 -1.44 -4.44 13.59
CA VAL A 37 -2.54 -5.42 13.68
C VAL A 37 -3.55 -5.19 12.56
N LEU A 38 -3.91 -3.94 12.25
CA LEU A 38 -4.85 -3.65 11.17
C LEU A 38 -4.30 -4.05 9.79
N ASN A 39 -3.02 -3.83 9.53
CA ASN A 39 -2.38 -4.26 8.29
C ASN A 39 -2.26 -5.79 8.23
N ALA A 40 -1.96 -6.45 9.35
CA ALA A 40 -1.87 -7.91 9.42
C ALA A 40 -3.24 -8.56 9.15
N THR A 41 -4.32 -8.04 9.73
CA THR A 41 -5.67 -8.54 9.44
C THR A 41 -6.08 -8.25 8.01
N ALA A 42 -5.66 -7.12 7.42
CA ALA A 42 -5.92 -6.82 6.01
C ALA A 42 -5.20 -7.80 5.08
N LEU A 43 -3.93 -8.11 5.36
CA LEU A 43 -3.17 -9.11 4.62
C LEU A 43 -3.83 -10.49 4.72
N ALA A 44 -4.26 -10.90 5.92
CA ALA A 44 -4.99 -12.15 6.11
C ALA A 44 -6.30 -12.17 5.29
N GLY A 45 -7.03 -11.06 5.23
CA GLY A 45 -8.21 -10.90 4.39
C GLY A 45 -7.88 -11.07 2.90
N ILE A 46 -6.83 -10.39 2.40
CA ILE A 46 -6.38 -10.52 1.01
C ILE A 46 -6.06 -11.97 0.68
N ILE A 47 -5.30 -12.65 1.55
CA ILE A 47 -4.92 -14.06 1.36
C ILE A 47 -6.18 -14.93 1.28
N LEU A 48 -7.10 -14.80 2.25
CA LEU A 48 -8.31 -15.63 2.32
C LEU A 48 -9.19 -15.44 1.07
N PHE A 49 -9.54 -14.21 0.72
CA PHE A 49 -10.45 -13.96 -0.39
C PHE A 49 -9.80 -14.19 -1.76
N SER A 50 -8.50 -13.89 -1.90
CA SER A 50 -7.80 -14.16 -3.17
C SER A 50 -7.55 -15.66 -3.38
N TRP A 51 -7.40 -16.43 -2.30
CA TRP A 51 -7.36 -17.88 -2.37
C TRP A 51 -8.71 -18.46 -2.85
N LEU A 52 -9.83 -17.96 -2.31
CA LEU A 52 -11.18 -18.35 -2.76
C LEU A 52 -11.42 -18.01 -4.25
N LEU A 53 -10.83 -16.93 -4.75
CA LEU A 53 -10.93 -16.50 -6.15
C LEU A 53 -9.85 -17.08 -7.07
N GLY A 54 -8.96 -17.96 -6.57
CA GLY A 54 -7.87 -18.55 -7.37
C GLY A 54 -6.82 -17.54 -7.88
N SER A 55 -6.73 -16.37 -7.26
CA SER A 55 -5.84 -15.26 -7.66
C SER A 55 -4.80 -14.90 -6.60
N LEU A 56 -4.57 -15.78 -5.62
CA LEU A 56 -3.71 -15.56 -4.45
C LEU A 56 -2.34 -14.97 -4.79
N HIS A 57 -1.59 -15.62 -5.69
CA HIS A 57 -0.25 -15.18 -6.08
C HIS A 57 -0.26 -13.76 -6.68
N THR A 58 -1.23 -13.49 -7.55
CA THR A 58 -1.40 -12.19 -8.22
C THR A 58 -1.76 -11.10 -7.21
N SER A 59 -2.73 -11.34 -6.32
CA SER A 59 -3.13 -10.36 -5.29
C SER A 59 -2.02 -10.04 -4.31
N VAL A 60 -1.25 -11.06 -3.87
CA VAL A 60 -0.12 -10.88 -2.97
C VAL A 60 1.00 -10.10 -3.66
N LEU A 61 1.27 -10.36 -4.94
CA LEU A 61 2.23 -9.59 -5.74
C LEU A 61 1.84 -8.11 -5.85
N ILE A 62 0.57 -7.84 -6.20
CA ILE A 62 0.03 -6.47 -6.29
C ILE A 62 0.17 -5.77 -4.93
N TRP A 63 -0.22 -6.45 -3.84
CA TRP A 63 -0.12 -5.91 -2.49
C TRP A 63 1.33 -5.64 -2.09
N ALA A 64 2.28 -6.53 -2.40
CA ALA A 64 3.69 -6.35 -2.08
C ALA A 64 4.31 -5.14 -2.82
N ALA A 65 3.99 -4.99 -4.11
CA ALA A 65 4.42 -3.83 -4.90
C ALA A 65 3.84 -2.52 -4.33
N ALA A 66 2.55 -2.51 -4.00
CA ALA A 66 1.91 -1.35 -3.39
C ALA A 66 2.46 -1.03 -1.99
N PHE A 67 2.62 -2.04 -1.13
CA PHE A 67 3.04 -1.88 0.27
C PHE A 67 4.48 -1.39 0.36
N SER A 68 5.39 -1.94 -0.45
CA SER A 68 6.79 -1.47 -0.50
C SER A 68 6.88 0.00 -0.90
N LEU A 69 6.09 0.45 -1.88
CA LEU A 69 6.04 1.87 -2.23
C LEU A 69 5.43 2.72 -1.11
N ARG A 70 4.37 2.21 -0.44
CA ARG A 70 3.71 2.88 0.69
C ARG A 70 4.64 3.13 1.87
N LEU A 71 5.60 2.24 2.14
CA LEU A 71 6.57 2.41 3.23
C LEU A 71 7.42 3.68 3.07
N PHE A 72 7.78 4.05 1.84
CA PHE A 72 8.67 5.19 1.58
C PHE A 72 7.95 6.44 1.09
N ALA A 73 6.95 6.28 0.22
CA ALA A 73 6.16 7.40 -0.28
C ALA A 73 5.13 7.90 0.73
N GLY A 74 4.78 7.04 1.71
CA GLY A 74 3.65 7.26 2.61
C GLY A 74 2.33 6.94 1.93
N GLY A 75 1.24 7.42 2.52
CA GLY A 75 -0.10 7.28 1.97
C GLY A 75 -1.13 7.84 2.93
N ARG A 76 -2.32 8.13 2.42
CA ARG A 76 -3.43 8.61 3.25
C ARG A 76 -3.97 7.44 4.08
N HIS A 77 -4.24 7.69 5.36
CA HIS A 77 -5.11 6.84 6.15
C HIS A 77 -6.50 7.44 6.06
N GLN A 78 -7.47 6.67 5.55
CA GLN A 78 -8.86 7.10 5.51
C GLN A 78 -9.40 7.24 6.94
N SER A 79 -10.38 8.12 7.12
CA SER A 79 -11.06 8.37 8.40
C SER A 79 -11.93 7.17 8.79
N GLY A 80 -11.29 6.10 9.28
CA GLY A 80 -11.97 4.87 9.70
C GLY A 80 -11.11 3.62 9.52
N PRO A 81 -10.66 2.96 10.61
CA PRO A 81 -9.87 1.73 10.52
C PRO A 81 -10.57 0.61 9.73
N MET A 82 -11.89 0.44 9.90
CA MET A 82 -12.67 -0.58 9.18
C MET A 82 -12.82 -0.25 7.69
N THR A 83 -13.09 1.01 7.34
CA THR A 83 -13.18 1.44 5.95
C THR A 83 -11.86 1.24 5.23
N CYS A 84 -10.74 1.58 5.88
CA CYS A 84 -9.40 1.32 5.35
C CYS A 84 -9.16 -0.17 5.12
N TRP A 85 -9.59 -1.02 6.06
CA TRP A 85 -9.47 -2.47 5.95
C TRP A 85 -10.29 -3.01 4.77
N ILE A 86 -11.57 -2.67 4.67
CA ILE A 86 -12.46 -3.14 3.61
C ILE A 86 -11.95 -2.68 2.24
N LEU A 87 -11.54 -1.43 2.11
CA LEU A 87 -10.97 -0.90 0.88
C LEU A 87 -9.67 -1.63 0.52
N THR A 88 -8.77 -1.85 1.47
CA THR A 88 -7.52 -2.56 1.24
C THR A 88 -7.81 -3.98 0.75
N VAL A 89 -8.57 -4.75 1.51
CA VAL A 89 -8.89 -6.15 1.18
C VAL A 89 -9.63 -6.24 -0.16
N GLY A 90 -10.66 -5.43 -0.35
CA GLY A 90 -11.48 -5.43 -1.56
C GLY A 90 -10.68 -5.04 -2.80
N VAL A 91 -9.93 -3.92 -2.75
CA VAL A 91 -9.18 -3.42 -3.91
C VAL A 91 -8.09 -4.40 -4.32
N PHE A 92 -7.27 -4.90 -3.39
CA PHE A 92 -6.17 -5.81 -3.75
C PHE A 92 -6.68 -7.17 -4.21
N THR A 93 -7.72 -7.70 -3.59
CA THR A 93 -8.33 -8.97 -4.01
C THR A 93 -8.99 -8.84 -5.38
N MET A 94 -9.75 -7.77 -5.60
CA MET A 94 -10.45 -7.53 -6.87
C MET A 94 -9.45 -7.27 -8.01
N LEU A 95 -8.40 -6.48 -7.77
CA LEU A 95 -7.34 -6.26 -8.76
C LEU A 95 -6.61 -7.57 -9.10
N GLY A 96 -6.29 -8.40 -8.10
CA GLY A 96 -5.66 -9.68 -8.36
C GLY A 96 -6.53 -10.62 -9.17
N PHE A 97 -7.82 -10.67 -8.88
CA PHE A 97 -8.79 -11.42 -9.70
C PHE A 97 -8.87 -10.89 -11.13
N LEU A 98 -8.97 -9.57 -11.32
CA LEU A 98 -9.03 -8.94 -12.64
C LEU A 98 -7.76 -9.20 -13.45
N VAL A 99 -6.59 -8.98 -12.87
CA VAL A 99 -5.31 -9.24 -13.54
C VAL A 99 -5.20 -10.72 -13.90
N ASN A 100 -5.53 -11.63 -12.99
CA ASN A 100 -5.48 -13.07 -13.28
C ASN A 100 -6.43 -13.49 -14.41
N THR A 101 -7.62 -12.88 -14.47
CA THR A 101 -8.64 -13.19 -15.48
C THR A 101 -8.31 -12.60 -16.85
N PHE A 102 -7.85 -11.35 -16.90
CA PHE A 102 -7.65 -10.60 -18.14
C PHE A 102 -6.21 -10.57 -18.66
N ALA A 103 -5.25 -11.15 -17.92
CA ALA A 103 -3.84 -11.20 -18.30
C ALA A 103 -3.65 -11.70 -19.74
N ARG A 104 -4.24 -12.85 -20.10
CA ARG A 104 -4.08 -13.44 -21.44
C ARG A 104 -4.66 -12.56 -22.54
N ALA A 105 -5.84 -11.97 -22.30
CA ALA A 105 -6.51 -11.10 -23.27
C ALA A 105 -5.76 -9.78 -23.52
N THR A 106 -4.92 -9.36 -22.57
CA THR A 106 -4.14 -8.12 -22.67
C THR A 106 -2.71 -8.35 -23.17
N GLY A 107 -2.33 -9.59 -23.50
CA GLY A 107 -0.97 -10.01 -23.88
C GLY A 107 -0.24 -9.04 -24.80
N GLU A 108 -0.84 -8.69 -25.94
CA GLU A 108 -0.26 -7.79 -26.95
C GLU A 108 -0.02 -6.37 -26.44
N TYR A 109 -0.81 -5.92 -25.46
CA TYR A 109 -0.75 -4.58 -24.88
C TYR A 109 0.01 -4.52 -23.55
N VAL A 110 0.51 -5.65 -23.04
CA VAL A 110 1.12 -5.72 -21.70
C VAL A 110 2.30 -4.77 -21.54
N LEU A 111 3.19 -4.69 -22.53
CA LEU A 111 4.33 -3.78 -22.48
C LEU A 111 3.88 -2.32 -22.44
N LEU A 112 2.87 -1.95 -23.24
CA LEU A 112 2.32 -0.61 -23.29
C LEU A 112 1.64 -0.24 -21.95
N ILE A 113 0.78 -1.11 -21.42
CA ILE A 113 0.07 -0.91 -20.15
C ILE A 113 1.09 -0.77 -19.00
N THR A 114 2.09 -1.66 -18.97
CA THR A 114 3.16 -1.66 -17.96
C THR A 114 3.97 -0.38 -18.02
N ALA A 115 4.40 0.03 -19.21
CA ALA A 115 5.17 1.26 -19.40
C ALA A 115 4.38 2.50 -18.96
N LEU A 116 3.12 2.63 -19.39
CA LEU A 116 2.27 3.77 -19.02
C LEU A 116 2.00 3.82 -17.51
N GLY A 117 1.72 2.68 -16.88
CA GLY A 117 1.49 2.60 -15.45
C GLY A 117 2.73 2.92 -14.62
N LEU A 118 3.92 2.51 -15.08
CA LEU A 118 5.19 2.87 -14.44
C LEU A 118 5.51 4.35 -14.59
N VAL A 119 5.27 4.94 -15.75
CA VAL A 119 5.41 6.40 -15.96
C VAL A 119 4.49 7.17 -15.01
N LEU A 120 3.23 6.74 -14.88
CA LEU A 120 2.28 7.32 -13.92
C LEU A 120 2.82 7.21 -12.49
N ALA A 121 3.27 6.02 -12.08
CA ALA A 121 3.78 5.81 -10.72
C ALA A 121 5.02 6.68 -10.44
N LEU A 122 6.00 6.71 -11.35
CA LEU A 122 7.17 7.59 -11.24
C LEU A 122 6.78 9.06 -11.14
N PHE A 123 5.88 9.52 -12.01
CA PHE A 123 5.40 10.89 -12.00
C PHE A 123 4.78 11.27 -10.65
N THR A 124 3.91 10.41 -10.10
CA THR A 124 3.30 10.66 -8.78
C THR A 124 4.31 10.65 -7.64
N VAL A 125 5.30 9.75 -7.67
CA VAL A 125 6.34 9.68 -6.64
C VAL A 125 7.24 10.93 -6.69
N ILE A 126 7.60 11.39 -7.89
CA ILE A 126 8.44 12.57 -8.06
C ILE A 126 7.71 13.85 -7.62
N THR A 127 6.40 13.96 -7.89
CA THR A 127 5.62 15.17 -7.57
C THR A 127 5.12 15.19 -6.13
N SER A 128 4.67 14.04 -5.63
CA SER A 128 3.81 13.96 -4.43
C SER A 128 4.46 13.23 -3.24
N ALA A 129 5.61 12.56 -3.43
CA ALA A 129 6.31 11.87 -2.34
C ALA A 129 7.42 12.71 -1.67
N PRO A 130 7.67 12.49 -0.36
CA PRO A 130 6.78 11.82 0.59
C PRO A 130 5.56 12.70 0.87
N VAL A 131 4.40 12.08 1.10
CA VAL A 131 3.19 12.82 1.50
C VAL A 131 3.46 13.52 2.83
N THR A 132 3.62 14.84 2.79
CA THR A 132 3.80 15.66 3.98
C THR A 132 2.43 15.94 4.58
N ILE A 133 2.18 15.42 5.78
CA ILE A 133 0.98 15.73 6.57
C ILE A 133 1.41 16.80 7.58
N SER A 134 0.50 17.72 7.96
CA SER A 134 0.77 18.83 8.89
C SER A 134 1.44 18.39 10.21
N SER A 135 1.18 17.15 10.66
CA SER A 135 1.76 16.54 11.86
C SER A 135 3.14 15.86 11.68
N LYS A 136 3.67 15.78 10.45
CA LYS A 136 4.91 15.06 10.12
C LYS A 136 5.83 15.94 9.28
N GLN A 137 6.49 16.89 9.94
CA GLN A 137 7.51 17.72 9.32
C GLN A 137 8.82 16.95 9.23
N PHE A 138 9.25 16.63 8.02
CA PHE A 138 10.55 16.02 7.79
C PHE A 138 11.60 17.11 7.52
N THR A 139 12.81 16.90 8.04
CA THR A 139 13.96 17.70 7.60
C THR A 139 14.15 17.54 6.08
N PRO A 140 14.66 18.57 5.37
CA PRO A 140 14.88 18.48 3.92
C PRO A 140 15.73 17.27 3.50
N SER A 141 16.72 16.89 4.31
CA SER A 141 17.56 15.71 4.10
C SER A 141 16.76 14.40 4.19
N LYS A 142 15.92 14.24 5.22
CA LYS A 142 15.09 13.04 5.38
C LYS A 142 14.04 12.94 4.29
N ARG A 143 13.46 14.07 3.88
CA ARG A 143 12.52 14.14 2.75
C ARG A 143 13.16 13.64 1.45
N ARG A 144 14.39 14.08 1.16
CA ARG A 144 15.16 13.63 -0.01
C ARG A 144 15.45 12.13 0.05
N GLN A 145 15.88 11.62 1.20
CA GLN A 145 16.13 10.18 1.39
C GLN A 145 14.87 9.33 1.14
N LEU A 146 13.73 9.72 1.70
CA LEU A 146 12.46 8.99 1.49
C LEU A 146 12.00 9.04 0.03
N LYS A 147 12.16 10.18 -0.63
CA LYS A 147 11.87 10.30 -2.06
C LYS A 147 12.79 9.40 -2.90
N MET A 148 14.09 9.40 -2.62
CA MET A 148 15.04 8.53 -3.31
C MET A 148 14.73 7.04 -3.07
N ALA A 149 14.36 6.66 -1.85
CA ALA A 149 13.94 5.29 -1.54
C ALA A 149 12.65 4.91 -2.29
N ALA A 150 11.65 5.81 -2.37
CA ALA A 150 10.43 5.57 -3.13
C ALA A 150 10.71 5.40 -4.63
N VAL A 151 11.59 6.23 -5.21
CA VAL A 151 12.04 6.07 -6.61
C VAL A 151 12.77 4.74 -6.79
N ALA A 152 13.66 4.37 -5.87
CA ALA A 152 14.38 3.10 -5.91
C ALA A 152 13.42 1.89 -5.88
N VAL A 153 12.33 1.96 -5.12
CA VAL A 153 11.28 0.93 -5.12
C VAL A 153 10.59 0.82 -6.48
N VAL A 154 10.23 1.94 -7.10
CA VAL A 154 9.61 1.91 -8.44
C VAL A 154 10.57 1.33 -9.47
N VAL A 155 11.86 1.71 -9.42
CA VAL A 155 12.90 1.17 -10.32
C VAL A 155 13.09 -0.33 -10.08
N PHE A 156 13.17 -0.77 -8.82
CA PHE A 156 13.30 -2.20 -8.47
C PHE A 156 12.12 -3.03 -9.01
N TRP A 157 10.90 -2.55 -8.89
CA TRP A 157 9.74 -3.24 -9.42
C TRP A 157 9.67 -3.15 -10.96
N ALA A 158 10.14 -2.06 -11.56
CA ALA A 158 10.24 -1.93 -13.01
C ALA A 158 11.25 -2.92 -13.60
N THR A 159 12.41 -3.12 -12.96
CA THR A 159 13.39 -4.12 -13.42
C THR A 159 12.83 -5.53 -13.32
N ILE A 160 12.06 -5.84 -12.27
CA ILE A 160 11.33 -7.10 -12.17
C ILE A 160 10.30 -7.21 -13.29
N ALA A 161 9.45 -6.20 -13.50
CA ALA A 161 8.39 -6.23 -14.51
C ALA A 161 8.90 -6.41 -15.95
N PHE A 162 10.05 -5.79 -16.29
CA PHE A 162 10.68 -5.88 -17.62
C PHE A 162 11.80 -6.91 -17.73
N ALA A 163 11.99 -7.77 -16.72
CA ALA A 163 13.05 -8.77 -16.76
C ALA A 163 12.89 -9.70 -17.99
N PRO A 164 13.95 -9.98 -18.76
CA PRO A 164 13.89 -10.80 -19.96
C PRO A 164 13.52 -12.27 -19.69
N LEU A 165 13.54 -12.69 -18.41
CA LEU A 165 13.05 -13.99 -17.96
C LEU A 165 11.56 -14.23 -18.28
N HIS A 166 10.79 -13.17 -18.55
CA HIS A 166 9.37 -13.28 -18.92
C HIS A 166 9.15 -13.70 -20.39
N GLY A 167 10.16 -13.58 -21.25
CA GLY A 167 10.10 -14.14 -22.61
C GLY A 167 10.12 -15.67 -22.63
N ILE A 168 10.45 -16.32 -21.50
CA ILE A 168 10.49 -17.77 -21.33
C ILE A 168 9.18 -18.30 -20.72
N PHE A 169 8.49 -17.47 -19.92
CA PHE A 169 7.22 -17.80 -19.26
C PHE A 169 6.17 -16.82 -19.75
N ASP A 170 5.39 -17.24 -20.75
CA ASP A 170 4.35 -16.53 -21.52
C ASP A 170 3.16 -15.97 -20.69
N GLN A 171 3.39 -15.57 -19.44
CA GLN A 171 2.37 -15.18 -18.47
C GLN A 171 2.47 -13.68 -18.16
N PRO A 172 1.59 -12.84 -18.75
CA PRO A 172 1.57 -11.39 -18.53
C PRO A 172 1.14 -10.97 -17.12
N ILE A 173 0.87 -11.92 -16.23
CA ILE A 173 0.38 -11.70 -14.86
C ILE A 173 1.37 -10.89 -14.03
N LEU A 174 2.67 -11.17 -14.14
CA LEU A 174 3.70 -10.52 -13.33
C LEU A 174 3.86 -9.02 -13.66
N PRO A 175 4.12 -8.60 -14.93
CA PRO A 175 4.24 -7.18 -15.24
C PRO A 175 2.94 -6.40 -14.96
N LEU A 176 1.78 -6.99 -15.25
CA LEU A 176 0.48 -6.37 -14.95
C LEU A 176 0.22 -6.26 -13.45
N GLY A 177 0.54 -7.28 -12.67
CA GLY A 177 0.37 -7.28 -11.23
C GLY A 177 1.26 -6.25 -10.53
N VAL A 178 2.55 -6.20 -10.91
CA VAL A 178 3.47 -5.18 -10.41
C VAL A 178 2.96 -3.77 -10.74
N THR A 179 2.56 -3.55 -12.00
CA THR A 179 2.05 -2.25 -12.46
C THR A 179 0.78 -1.86 -11.71
N ALA A 180 -0.18 -2.77 -11.56
CA ALA A 180 -1.41 -2.53 -10.82
C ALA A 180 -1.14 -2.14 -9.36
N GLY A 181 -0.18 -2.79 -8.70
CA GLY A 181 0.22 -2.47 -7.34
C GLY A 181 0.84 -1.08 -7.21
N LEU A 182 1.74 -0.71 -8.13
CA LEU A 182 2.36 0.62 -8.13
C LEU A 182 1.34 1.72 -8.46
N VAL A 183 0.47 1.51 -9.44
CA VAL A 183 -0.56 2.47 -9.85
C VAL A 183 -1.57 2.69 -8.73
N VAL A 184 -2.10 1.62 -8.09
CA VAL A 184 -3.09 1.79 -7.03
C VAL A 184 -2.51 2.55 -5.82
N GLN A 185 -1.25 2.27 -5.46
CA GLN A 185 -0.59 3.01 -4.39
C GLN A 185 -0.32 4.46 -4.80
N SER A 186 0.00 4.72 -6.06
CA SER A 186 0.19 6.06 -6.62
C SER A 186 -1.10 6.89 -6.54
N LEU A 187 -2.25 6.27 -6.83
CA LEU A 187 -3.56 6.90 -6.67
C LEU A 187 -3.86 7.25 -5.20
N PHE A 188 -3.44 6.41 -4.24
CA PHE A 188 -3.58 6.70 -2.81
C PHE A 188 -2.64 7.81 -2.28
N ILE A 189 -1.61 8.16 -3.05
CA ILE A 189 -0.67 9.25 -2.74
C ILE A 189 -1.17 10.60 -3.28
N LEU A 190 -1.94 10.60 -4.38
CA LEU A 190 -2.42 11.84 -5.00
C LEU A 190 -3.25 12.69 -4.03
N PRO A 191 -3.00 14.01 -3.94
CA PRO A 191 -3.79 14.91 -3.13
C PRO A 191 -5.14 15.19 -3.80
N TYR A 192 -6.10 14.28 -3.66
CA TYR A 192 -7.47 14.58 -4.04
C TYR A 192 -8.05 15.61 -3.06
N LYS A 193 -8.29 16.85 -3.53
CA LYS A 193 -9.10 17.86 -2.83
C LYS A 193 -10.56 17.40 -2.85
N PHE A 194 -10.93 16.46 -1.99
CA PHE A 194 -12.35 16.35 -1.62
C PHE A 194 -12.63 17.54 -0.70
N SER A 195 -13.48 18.44 -1.21
CA SER A 195 -14.04 19.58 -0.49
C SER A 195 -14.37 19.18 0.95
N GLN A 196 -13.72 19.83 1.92
CA GLN A 196 -14.18 19.86 3.30
C GLN A 196 -15.45 20.71 3.33
N ASN A 197 -16.59 20.14 2.92
CA ASN A 197 -17.92 20.68 3.19
C ASN A 197 -18.81 19.53 3.65
N SER A 198 -18.79 19.27 4.96
CA SER A 198 -19.94 18.88 5.80
C SER A 198 -19.48 18.79 7.25
#